data_AF-A0A8J3ZRN1-F1
#
_entry.id   AF-A0A8J3ZRN1-F1
#
_cell.length_a   1.000
_cell.length_b   1.000
_cell.length_c   1.000
_cell.angle_alpha   90.00
_cell.angle_beta   90.00
_cell.angle_gamma   90.00
#
_symmetry.space_group_name_H-M   'P 1'
#
loop_
_entity.id
_entity.type
_entity.pdbx_description
1 polymer ?
#
loop_
_entity_poly.entity_id
_entity_poly.type
_entity_poly.pdbx_seq_one_letter_code
_entity_poly.pdbx_strand_id
1 'polypeptide(L)'
;MDLLTWLAQVLPEPHTVELEPYQGSSGRGDVYGDPVTVTCFVDQKRRLVRAPNGSQVVSSTTVFAPLDTSCPPRSRVTLPDGHTALVIGTAQRRAAGVAEAAEHLEITLE
;
A
#
# COMPACT_ATOMS: atom_id res chain seq x y z
N MET A 1 33.09 9.74 -0.40
CA MET A 1 31.63 9.52 -0.44
C MET A 1 31.34 8.54 0.68
N ASP A 2 30.58 8.96 1.70
CA ASP A 2 30.29 8.11 2.86
C ASP A 2 29.06 7.21 2.62
N LEU A 3 28.85 6.28 3.55
CA LEU A 3 27.78 5.29 3.50
C LEU A 3 26.38 5.93 3.41
N LEU A 4 26.13 7.01 4.17
CA LEU A 4 24.82 7.66 4.21
C LEU A 4 24.52 8.39 2.89
N THR A 5 25.54 9.02 2.32
CA THR A 5 25.46 9.69 1.02
C THR A 5 25.21 8.69 -0.12
N TRP A 6 25.80 7.50 -0.03
CA TRP A 6 25.54 6.42 -0.99
C TRP A 6 24.14 5.82 -0.80
N LEU A 7 23.73 5.54 0.44
CA LEU A 7 22.41 4.98 0.75
C LEU A 7 21.28 5.89 0.27
N ALA A 8 21.39 7.21 0.45
CA ALA A 8 20.40 8.17 -0.03
C ALA A 8 20.27 8.20 -1.57
N GLN A 9 21.28 7.76 -2.31
CA GLN A 9 21.24 7.70 -3.78
C GLN A 9 20.66 6.38 -4.30
N VAL A 10 20.76 5.29 -3.53
CA VAL A 10 20.35 3.95 -3.98
C VAL A 10 19.05 3.47 -3.34
N LEU A 11 18.69 4.00 -2.17
CA LEU A 11 17.41 3.70 -1.53
C LEU A 11 16.30 4.55 -2.17
N PRO A 12 15.14 3.95 -2.46
CA PRO A 12 13.98 4.72 -2.88
C PRO A 12 13.55 5.68 -1.76
N GLU A 13 13.11 6.88 -2.15
CA GLU A 13 12.53 7.82 -1.19
C GLU A 13 11.26 7.21 -0.57
N PRO A 14 11.05 7.39 0.74
CA PRO A 14 9.83 6.95 1.39
C PRO A 14 8.64 7.76 0.84
N HIS A 15 7.54 7.06 0.60
CA HIS A 15 6.28 7.65 0.21
C HIS A 15 5.42 7.87 1.45
N THR A 16 4.41 8.74 1.31
CA THR A 16 3.39 8.94 2.32
C THR A 16 2.02 8.69 1.69
N VAL A 17 1.21 7.86 2.33
CA VAL A 17 -0.18 7.61 1.93
C VAL A 17 -1.12 7.97 3.06
N GLU A 18 -2.37 8.28 2.72
CA GLU A 18 -3.46 8.43 3.67
C GLU A 18 -4.32 7.17 3.63
N LEU A 19 -4.55 6.56 4.80
CA LEU A 19 -5.24 5.29 4.93
C LEU A 19 -6.47 5.48 5.82
N GLU A 20 -7.64 5.14 5.29
CA GLU A 20 -8.90 5.09 6.05
C GLU A 20 -9.29 3.60 6.26
N PRO A 21 -9.13 3.05 7.48
CA PRO A 21 -9.40 1.64 7.72
C PRO A 21 -10.89 1.34 7.56
N TYR A 22 -11.24 0.29 6.82
CA TYR A 22 -12.63 -0.13 6.70
C TYR A 22 -13.15 -0.71 8.02
N GLN A 23 -14.31 -0.22 8.48
CA GLN A 23 -14.94 -0.59 9.76
C GLN A 23 -16.21 -1.44 9.60
N GLY A 24 -16.65 -1.68 8.36
CA GLY A 24 -17.87 -2.43 8.07
C GLY A 24 -18.83 -1.66 7.16
N SER A 25 -20.00 -2.23 6.91
CA SER A 25 -21.07 -1.58 6.16
C SER A 25 -22.24 -1.26 7.09
N SER A 26 -22.87 -0.12 6.84
CA SER A 26 -24.14 0.28 7.45
C SER A 26 -25.25 0.27 6.40
N GLY A 27 -26.50 0.50 6.81
CA GLY A 27 -27.63 0.67 5.88
C GLY A 27 -27.48 1.86 4.91
N ARG A 28 -26.46 2.72 5.08
CA ARG A 28 -26.16 3.87 4.21
C ARG A 28 -24.89 3.69 3.37
N GLY A 29 -24.22 2.54 3.47
CA GLY A 29 -22.96 2.26 2.79
C GLY A 29 -21.82 1.96 3.74
N ASP A 30 -20.61 1.90 3.19
CA ASP A 30 -19.39 1.57 3.92
C ASP A 30 -19.01 2.63 4.94
N VAL A 31 -18.50 2.17 6.07
CA VAL A 31 -18.00 2.99 7.19
C VAL A 31 -16.50 2.80 7.26
N TYR A 32 -15.78 3.92 7.40
CA TYR A 32 -14.34 3.98 7.49
C TYR A 32 -13.94 4.68 8.79
N GLY A 33 -12.79 4.30 9.33
CA GLY A 33 -12.17 4.99 10.45
C GLY A 33 -11.50 6.29 10.03
N ASP A 34 -11.01 7.02 11.03
CA ASP A 34 -10.27 8.26 10.80
C ASP A 34 -9.05 8.01 9.89
N PRO A 35 -8.72 8.96 9.00
CA PRO A 35 -7.57 8.84 8.13
C PRO A 35 -6.27 8.83 8.94
N VAL A 36 -5.38 7.90 8.60
CA VAL A 36 -4.06 7.74 9.19
C VAL A 36 -3.00 7.93 8.12
N THR A 37 -2.05 8.83 8.37
CA THR A 37 -0.90 9.03 7.50
C THR A 37 0.14 7.93 7.74
N VAL A 38 0.55 7.23 6.69
CA VAL A 38 1.50 6.10 6.78
C VAL A 38 2.71 6.35 5.87
N THR A 39 3.89 6.37 6.48
CA THR A 39 5.17 6.34 5.75
C THR A 39 5.43 4.92 5.25
N CYS A 40 5.62 4.77 3.95
CA CYS A 40 5.65 3.46 3.29
C CYS A 40 6.51 3.51 2.02
N PHE A 41 6.66 2.36 1.38
CA PHE A 41 7.14 2.28 0.00
C PHE A 41 5.98 1.89 -0.91
N VAL A 42 5.79 2.60 -2.02
CA VAL A 42 4.73 2.33 -2.98
C VAL A 42 5.35 1.80 -4.27
N ASP A 43 5.02 0.57 -4.63
CA ASP A 43 5.35 -0.03 -5.93
C ASP A 43 4.14 0.09 -6.86
N GLN A 44 4.11 1.16 -7.66
CA GLN A 44 3.08 1.34 -8.70
C GLN A 44 3.51 0.64 -9.99
N LYS A 45 2.92 -0.53 -10.28
CA LYS A 45 3.08 -1.21 -11.57
C LYS A 45 1.84 -1.01 -12.43
N ARG A 46 1.94 -0.11 -13.41
CA ARG A 46 0.92 0.00 -14.47
C ARG A 46 1.07 -1.20 -15.42
N ARG A 47 0.18 -2.20 -15.30
CA ARG A 47 0.13 -3.32 -16.26
C ARG A 47 -1.08 -3.17 -17.17
N LEU A 48 -0.82 -3.06 -18.46
CA LEU A 48 -1.89 -3.05 -19.46
C LEU A 48 -2.35 -4.49 -19.70
N VAL A 49 -3.49 -4.86 -19.12
CA VAL A 49 -4.17 -6.13 -19.41
C VAL A 49 -5.40 -5.80 -20.27
N ARG A 50 -5.54 -6.49 -21.40
CA ARG A 50 -6.70 -6.37 -22.30
C ARG A 50 -7.84 -7.24 -21.77
N ALA A 51 -8.94 -6.62 -21.40
CA ALA A 51 -10.16 -7.34 -21.09
C ALA A 51 -10.82 -7.85 -22.40
N PRO A 52 -11.60 -8.95 -22.36
CA PRO A 52 -12.29 -9.50 -23.53
C PRO A 52 -13.28 -8.52 -24.20
N ASN A 53 -13.74 -7.51 -23.47
CA ASN A 53 -14.63 -6.44 -23.92
C ASN A 53 -13.88 -5.21 -24.50
N GLY A 54 -12.54 -5.26 -24.60
CA GLY A 54 -11.72 -4.19 -25.18
C GLY A 54 -11.26 -3.10 -24.20
N SER A 55 -11.73 -3.10 -22.95
CA SER A 55 -11.25 -2.19 -21.90
C SER A 55 -9.81 -2.54 -21.49
N GLN A 56 -8.98 -1.54 -21.21
CA GLN A 56 -7.58 -1.72 -20.83
C GLN A 56 -7.23 -0.98 -19.55
N VAL A 57 -6.33 -1.61 -18.79
CA VAL A 57 -5.63 -1.18 -17.57
C VAL A 57 -6.16 -1.88 -16.31
N VAL A 58 -5.33 -2.78 -15.76
CA VAL A 58 -5.38 -3.16 -14.35
C VAL A 58 -4.13 -2.52 -13.75
N SER A 59 -4.30 -1.41 -13.04
CA SER A 59 -3.19 -0.89 -12.24
C SER A 59 -2.98 -1.88 -11.10
N SER A 60 -1.75 -2.36 -10.90
CA SER A 60 -1.47 -3.17 -9.70
C SER A 60 -0.53 -2.35 -8.86
N THR A 61 -1.07 -1.77 -7.79
CA THR A 61 -0.28 -1.03 -6.81
C THR A 61 -0.12 -1.89 -5.57
N THR A 62 1.13 -2.04 -5.12
CA THR A 62 1.44 -2.67 -3.83
C THR A 62 2.07 -1.64 -2.90
N VAL A 63 1.54 -1.51 -1.70
CA VAL A 63 2.09 -0.65 -0.64
C VAL A 63 2.76 -1.53 0.41
N PHE A 64 3.99 -1.19 0.75
CA PHE A 64 4.78 -1.84 1.80
C PHE A 64 4.80 -0.91 3.02
N ALA A 65 4.01 -1.26 4.03
CA ALA A 65 3.76 -0.44 5.21
C ALA A 65 4.35 -1.08 6.49
N PRO A 66 4.46 -0.33 7.61
CA PRO A 66 4.80 -0.91 8.90
C PRO A 66 3.89 -2.09 9.25
N LEU A 67 4.46 -3.15 9.83
CA LEU A 67 3.76 -4.43 10.06
C LEU A 67 2.45 -4.29 10.86
N ASP A 68 2.41 -3.35 11.80
CA ASP A 68 1.27 -3.12 12.70
C ASP A 68 0.20 -2.17 12.11
N THR A 69 0.34 -1.77 10.84
CA THR A 69 -0.66 -0.94 10.15
C THR A 69 -1.99 -1.70 10.04
N SER A 70 -3.07 -1.14 10.58
CA SER A 70 -4.41 -1.73 10.46
C SER A 70 -5.04 -1.37 9.12
N CYS A 71 -5.09 -2.32 8.19
CA CYS A 71 -5.55 -2.09 6.82
C CYS A 71 -6.37 -3.28 6.29
N PRO A 72 -7.56 -3.56 6.84
CA PRO A 72 -8.37 -4.69 6.36
C PRO A 72 -8.77 -4.50 4.88
N PRO A 73 -9.13 -5.57 4.15
CA PRO A 73 -9.72 -5.46 2.83
C PRO A 73 -10.87 -4.45 2.79
N ARG A 74 -10.99 -3.74 1.65
CA ARG A 74 -11.89 -2.61 1.39
C ARG A 74 -11.53 -1.30 2.09
N SER A 75 -10.44 -1.24 2.87
CA SER A 75 -9.90 0.05 3.34
C SER A 75 -9.58 0.95 2.15
N ARG A 76 -9.61 2.27 2.35
CA ARG A 76 -9.21 3.23 1.33
C ARG A 76 -7.78 3.66 1.54
N VAL A 77 -7.04 3.76 0.45
CA VAL A 77 -5.66 4.25 0.45
C VAL A 77 -5.55 5.33 -0.62
N THR A 78 -5.29 6.56 -0.19
CA THR A 78 -4.97 7.68 -1.07
C THR A 78 -3.46 7.72 -1.29
N LEU A 79 -3.08 7.54 -2.55
CA LEU A 79 -1.69 7.48 -3.01
C LEU A 79 -1.08 8.88 -3.12
N PRO A 80 0.26 8.99 -3.24
CA PRO A 80 0.95 10.29 -3.32
C PRO A 80 0.55 11.14 -4.54
N ASP A 81 0.00 10.51 -5.58
CA ASP A 81 -0.55 11.18 -6.77
C ASP A 81 -2.00 11.68 -6.58
N GLY A 82 -2.56 11.49 -5.38
CA GLY A 82 -3.92 11.87 -5.01
C GLY A 82 -5.00 10.85 -5.39
N HIS A 83 -4.64 9.73 -6.04
CA HIS A 83 -5.60 8.70 -6.38
C HIS A 83 -5.96 7.83 -5.17
N THR A 84 -7.25 7.69 -4.85
CA THR A 84 -7.73 6.76 -3.83
C THR A 84 -8.12 5.43 -4.45
N ALA A 85 -7.52 4.34 -3.96
CA ALA A 85 -7.87 2.98 -4.33
C ALA A 85 -8.35 2.20 -3.11
N LEU A 86 -9.10 1.12 -3.36
CA LEU A 86 -9.51 0.19 -2.30
C LEU A 86 -8.47 -0.93 -2.14
N VAL A 87 -8.39 -1.45 -0.93
CA VAL A 87 -7.54 -2.58 -0.58
C VAL A 87 -8.22 -3.88 -0.98
N ILE A 88 -7.57 -4.69 -1.80
CA ILE A 88 -8.03 -6.04 -2.15
C ILE A 88 -7.65 -7.03 -1.04
N GLY A 89 -6.43 -6.91 -0.52
CA GLY A 89 -5.91 -7.85 0.47
C GLY A 89 -4.59 -7.40 1.08
N THR A 90 -4.23 -8.05 2.17
CA THR A 90 -2.99 -7.77 2.90
C THR A 90 -2.25 -9.05 3.27
N ALA A 91 -0.93 -8.99 3.28
CA ALA A 91 -0.07 -10.09 3.75
C ALA A 91 1.00 -9.57 4.71
N GLN A 92 1.11 -10.19 5.88
CA GLN A 92 2.21 -9.91 6.81
C GLN A 92 3.48 -10.62 6.35
N ARG A 93 4.55 -9.87 6.15
CA ARG A 93 5.89 -10.39 5.87
C ARG A 93 6.74 -10.25 7.12
N ARG A 94 6.99 -11.38 7.77
CA ARG A 94 7.81 -11.48 8.98
C ARG A 94 9.18 -12.04 8.65
N ALA A 95 10.16 -11.70 9.48
CA ALA A 95 11.57 -12.02 9.31
C ALA A 95 11.90 -13.52 9.44
N ALA A 96 10.91 -14.37 9.75
CA ALA A 96 11.08 -15.82 9.95
C ALA A 96 12.25 -16.18 10.91
N GLY A 97 12.52 -15.33 11.91
CA GLY A 97 13.61 -15.52 12.88
C GLY A 97 14.99 -15.03 12.42
N VAL A 98 15.10 -14.43 11.24
CA VAL A 98 16.33 -13.77 10.79
C VAL A 98 16.46 -12.41 11.48
N ALA A 99 17.47 -12.27 12.32
CA ALA A 99 17.73 -11.00 13.00
C ALA A 99 17.97 -9.87 11.97
N GLU A 100 17.41 -8.70 12.27
CA GLU A 100 17.52 -7.47 11.46
C GLU A 100 16.92 -7.53 10.05
N ALA A 101 16.23 -8.60 9.68
CA ALA A 101 15.43 -8.60 8.45
C ALA A 101 14.20 -7.70 8.62
N ALA A 102 13.92 -6.88 7.61
CA ALA A 102 12.79 -5.97 7.63
C ALA A 102 11.45 -6.72 7.60
N GLU A 103 10.58 -6.40 8.54
CA GLU A 103 9.20 -6.88 8.58
C GLU A 103 8.25 -5.79 8.10
N HIS A 104 7.21 -6.17 7.36
CA HIS A 104 6.28 -5.21 6.78
C HIS A 104 4.93 -5.85 6.45
N LEU A 105 3.93 -5.00 6.25
CA LEU A 105 2.65 -5.38 5.68
C LEU A 105 2.67 -5.08 4.17
N GLU A 106 2.41 -6.08 3.35
CA GLU A 106 2.08 -5.89 1.94
C GLU A 106 0.57 -5.60 1.83
N ILE A 107 0.21 -4.52 1.16
CA ILE A 107 -1.16 -4.09 0.90
C ILE A 107 -1.36 -4.02 -0.61
N THR A 108 -2.21 -4.88 -1.15
CA THR A 108 -2.55 -4.89 -2.58
C THR A 108 -3.77 -4.04 -2.83
N LEU A 109 -3.65 -3.08 -3.75
CA LEU A 109 -4.73 -2.20 -4.16
C LEU A 109 -5.36 -2.64 -5.49
N GLU A 110 -6.57 -2.16 -5.73
CA GLU A 110 -7.30 -2.26 -7.01
C GLU A 110 -6.63 -1.57 -8.20
#